data_AF-A0A9E7W025-F1
#
_entry.id   AF-A0A9E7W025-F1
#
_cell.length_a   1.000
_cell.length_b   1.000
_cell.length_c   1.000
_cell.angle_alpha   90.00
_cell.angle_beta   90.00
_cell.angle_gamma   90.00
#
_symmetry.space_group_name_H-M   'P 1'
#
loop_
_entity.id
_entity.type
_entity.pdbx_description
1 polymer ?
#
loop_
_entity_poly.entity_id
_entity_poly.type
_entity_poly.pdbx_seq_one_letter_code
_entity_poly.pdbx_strand_id
1 'polypeptide(L)' 'MIMDLADTILVLDHGQKLALGAPAEIQSNPDVIRAYLGSTAQEEN' A
#
# COMPACT_ATOMS: atom_id res chain seq x y z
N MET A 1 13.49 4.03 -6.32
CA MET A 1 12.18 4.62 -5.97
C MET A 1 12.06 4.68 -4.44
N ILE A 2 10.98 5.23 -3.86
CA ILE A 2 10.77 5.30 -2.39
C ILE A 2 10.95 3.92 -1.72
N MET A 3 10.52 2.86 -2.41
CA MET A 3 10.64 1.48 -1.94
C MET A 3 12.07 0.99 -1.77
N ASP A 4 13.04 1.58 -2.48
CA ASP A 4 14.46 1.17 -2.41
C ASP A 4 15.26 2.02 -1.41
N LEU A 5 14.66 3.08 -0.86
CA LEU A 5 15.33 4.05 0.01
C LEU A 5 14.98 3.85 1.50
N ALA A 6 13.83 3.25 1.79
CA ALA A 6 13.33 3.12 3.15
C ALA A 6 13.51 1.68 3.67
N ASP A 7 13.98 1.54 4.91
CA ASP A 7 14.02 0.23 5.59
C ASP A 7 12.64 -0.17 6.14
N THR A 8 11.76 0.81 6.38
CA THR A 8 10.42 0.60 6.96
C THR A 8 9.46 1.66 6.45
N ILE A 9 8.22 1.24 6.19
CA ILE A 9 7.15 2.08 5.64
C ILE A 9 5.92 1.98 6.54
N LEU A 10 5.40 3.15 6.94
CA LEU A 10 4.11 3.31 7.61
C LEU A 10 3.08 3.78 6.60
N VAL A 11 1.97 3.05 6.48
CA VAL A 11 0.84 3.38 5.61
C VAL A 11 -0.32 3.89 6.47
N LEU A 12 -0.87 5.04 6.07
CA LEU A 12 -2.03 5.64 6.71
C LEU A 12 -3.22 5.65 5.73
N ASP A 13 -4.37 5.22 6.21
CA ASP A 13 -5.64 5.33 5.49
C ASP A 13 -6.62 6.16 6.33
N HIS A 14 -7.16 7.23 5.73
CA HIS A 14 -8.03 8.20 6.42
C HIS A 14 -7.49 8.69 7.79
N GLY A 15 -6.16 8.87 7.89
CA GLY A 15 -5.50 9.31 9.11
C GLY A 15 -5.33 8.24 10.19
N GLN A 16 -5.71 6.99 9.91
CA GLN A 16 -5.51 5.83 10.78
C GLN A 16 -4.40 4.94 10.25
N LYS A 17 -3.70 4.22 11.14
CA LYS A 17 -2.67 3.27 10.73
C LYS A 17 -3.29 2.08 10.00
N LEU A 18 -2.86 1.88 8.76
CA LEU A 18 -3.26 0.73 7.94
C LEU A 18 -2.22 -0.41 8.04
N ALA A 19 -0.95 -0.11 7.75
CA ALA A 19 0.12 -1.10 7.73
C ALA A 19 1.47 -0.51 8.16
N LEU A 20 2.35 -1.35 8.69
CA LEU A 20 3.73 -0.99 9.03
C LEU A 20 4.62 -2.20 8.74
N GLY A 21 5.66 -2.03 7.93
CA GLY A 21 6.56 -3.12 7.56
C GLY A 21 7.64 -2.71 6.58
N ALA A 22 8.44 -3.68 6.13
CA ALA A 22 9.45 -3.47 5.10
C ALA A 22 8.79 -3.13 3.75
N PRO A 23 9.49 -2.46 2.81
CA PRO A 23 8.92 -2.06 1.53
C PRO A 23 8.27 -3.21 0.74
N ALA A 24 8.91 -4.38 0.73
CA ALA A 24 8.40 -5.57 0.03
C ALA A 24 7.08 -6.09 0.63
N GLU A 25 6.94 -6.01 1.96
CA GLU A 25 5.73 -6.42 2.68
C GLU A 25 4.60 -5.43 2.43
N ILE A 26 4.89 -4.12 2.43
CA ILE A 26 3.90 -3.09 2.16
C ILE A 26 3.41 -3.13 0.71
N GLN A 27 4.31 -3.34 -0.25
CA GLN A 27 3.95 -3.42 -1.66
C GLN A 27 3.05 -4.62 -1.98
N SER A 28 3.21 -5.72 -1.26
CA SER A 28 2.39 -6.94 -1.42
C SER A 28 1.15 -6.97 -0.52
N ASN A 29 0.95 -5.94 0.32
CA ASN A 29 -0.18 -5.90 1.25
C ASN A 29 -1.49 -5.58 0.49
N PRO A 30 -2.48 -6.50 0.48
CA PRO A 30 -3.72 -6.34 -0.28
C PRO A 30 -4.58 -5.17 0.22
N ASP A 31 -4.51 -4.82 1.50
CA ASP A 31 -5.26 -3.69 2.06
C ASP A 31 -4.62 -2.35 1.63
N VAL A 32 -3.29 -2.29 1.55
CA VAL A 32 -2.55 -1.12 1.04
C VAL A 32 -2.85 -0.91 -0.44
N ILE A 33 -2.80 -1.98 -1.24
CA ILE A 33 -3.14 -1.96 -2.65
C ILE A 33 -4.57 -1.43 -2.84
N ARG A 34 -5.54 -1.99 -2.11
CA ARG A 34 -6.94 -1.57 -2.18
C ARG A 34 -7.14 -0.10 -1.80
N ALA A 35 -6.47 0.37 -0.74
CA ALA A 35 -6.61 1.74 -0.26
C ALA A 35 -5.99 2.80 -1.21
N TYR A 36 -4.88 2.47 -1.88
CA TYR A 36 -4.13 3.45 -2.69
C TYR A 36 -4.36 3.35 -4.19
N LEU A 37 -4.62 2.15 -4.71
CA LEU A 37 -4.86 1.92 -6.14
C LEU A 37 -6.36 1.77 -6.44
N GLY A 38 -7.20 1.57 -5.41
CA GLY A 38 -8.59 1.19 -5.58
C GLY A 38 -8.72 -0.25 -6.11
N SER A 39 -9.95 -0.66 -6.41
CA SER A 39 -10.21 -1.92 -7.11
C SER A 39 -9.84 -1.76 -8.58
N THR A 40 -8.55 -1.85 -8.95
CA THR A 40 -8.09 -1.79 -10.36
C THR A 40 -8.51 -3.00 -11.22
N ALA A 41 -9.58 -3.70 -10.84
CA ALA A 41 -10.10 -4.88 -11.52
C ALA A 41 -11.58 -4.77 -11.92
N GLN A 42 -12.14 -3.56 -12.07
CA GLN A 42 -13.43 -3.35 -12.73
C GLN A 42 -13.43 -2.06 -13.57
N GLU A 43 -12.83 -2.15 -14.76
CA GLU A 43 -13.31 -1.44 -15.94
C GLU A 43 -13.59 -2.50 -17.02
N GLU A 44 -14.75 -3.15 -16.89
CA GLU A 44 -15.38 -3.87 -18.00
C GLU A 44 -16.45 -2.94 -18.57
N ASN A 45 -16.23 -2.45 -19.80
CA ASN A 45 -17.28 -1.95 -20.69
C ASN A 45 -17.13 -2.61 -22.06
#